data_AF-A0A923VTD5-F1
#
_entry.id   AF-A0A923VTD5-F1
#
_cell.length_a   1.000
_cell.length_b   1.000
_cell.length_c   1.000
_cell.angle_alpha   90.00
_cell.angle_beta   90.00
_cell.angle_gamma   90.00
#
_symmetry.space_group_name_H-M   'P 1'
#
loop_
_entity.id
_entity.type
_entity.pdbx_description
1 polymer ?
#
loop_
_entity_poly.entity_id
_entity_poly.type
_entity_poly.pdbx_seq_one_letter_code
_entity_poly.pdbx_strand_id
1 'polypeptide(L)'
;YYKKNKDNTFEIQEISAITNAILQKNDFESLSQKLQLHENIMSNVLEILTVKNELFPDFEGVIKSLGAWGGDFVLVISKENPTKYFKEKGFETILKYNEIIL
;
A
#
# COMPACT_ATOMS: atom_id res chain seq x y z
N TYR A 1 7.50 -20.68 -9.21
CA TYR A 1 7.43 -20.01 -7.89
C TYR A 1 8.84 -19.63 -7.48
N TYR A 2 9.12 -18.33 -7.46
CA TYR A 2 10.46 -17.73 -7.45
C TYR A 2 11.36 -18.29 -6.33
N LYS A 3 12.30 -19.16 -6.70
CA LYS A 3 13.53 -19.44 -5.93
C LYS A 3 14.60 -18.46 -6.40
N LYS A 4 14.67 -17.31 -5.77
CA LYS A 4 15.85 -16.43 -5.83
C LYS A 4 16.24 -16.20 -4.37
N ASN A 5 17.28 -16.90 -3.92
CA ASN A 5 17.88 -16.69 -2.60
C ASN A 5 18.62 -15.34 -2.62
N LYS A 6 17.88 -14.23 -2.70
CA LYS A 6 18.39 -12.91 -2.29
C LYS A 6 18.30 -12.89 -0.76
N ASP A 7 19.40 -12.56 -0.12
CA ASP A 7 19.41 -12.27 1.31
C ASP A 7 18.63 -10.96 1.53
N ASN A 8 17.35 -11.10 1.87
CA ASN A 8 16.45 -9.97 2.12
C ASN A 8 16.40 -9.61 3.62
N THR A 9 17.42 -9.99 4.40
CA THR A 9 17.41 -9.78 5.86
C THR A 9 17.23 -8.30 6.21
N PHE A 10 17.84 -7.40 5.43
CA PHE A 10 17.69 -5.96 5.61
C PHE A 10 16.25 -5.49 5.35
N GLU A 11 15.66 -5.86 4.21
CA GLU A 11 14.29 -5.47 3.87
C GLU A 11 13.26 -6.04 4.83
N ILE A 12 13.48 -7.27 5.33
CA ILE A 12 12.65 -7.88 6.37
C ILE A 12 12.71 -7.04 7.66
N GLN A 13 13.90 -6.62 8.08
CA GLN A 13 14.07 -5.77 9.26
C GLN A 13 13.39 -4.41 9.08
N GLU A 14 13.58 -3.77 7.93
CA GLU A 14 12.97 -2.47 7.60
C GLU A 14 11.44 -2.55 7.59
N ILE A 15 10.85 -3.53 6.89
CA ILE A 15 9.40 -3.72 6.85
C ILE A 15 8.83 -3.99 8.26
N SER A 16 9.54 -4.79 9.06
CA SER A 16 9.15 -5.08 10.44
C SER A 16 9.18 -3.81 11.29
N ALA A 17 10.22 -2.99 11.15
CA ALA A 17 10.35 -1.72 11.85
C ALA A 17 9.25 -0.73 11.45
N ILE A 18 8.94 -0.62 10.16
CA ILE A 18 7.85 0.22 9.64
C ILE A 18 6.51 -0.23 10.21
N THR A 19 6.22 -1.53 10.19
CA THR A 19 4.98 -2.11 10.73
C THR A 19 4.84 -1.79 12.21
N ASN A 20 5.88 -2.00 13.01
CA ASN A 20 5.88 -1.63 14.43
C ASN A 20 5.66 -0.13 14.63
N ALA A 21 6.28 0.70 13.78
CA ALA A 21 6.14 2.14 13.88
C ALA A 21 4.73 2.61 13.50
N ILE A 22 4.02 1.93 12.60
CA ILE A 22 2.61 2.20 12.28
C ILE A 22 1.74 1.96 13.52
N LEU A 23 2.00 0.89 14.27
CA LEU A 23 1.23 0.54 15.48
C LEU A 23 1.40 1.55 16.63
N GLN A 24 2.51 2.28 16.67
CA GLN A 24 2.84 3.20 17.77
C GLN A 24 2.32 4.63 17.58
N LYS A 25 1.95 5.03 16.35
CA LYS A 25 1.66 6.43 16.03
C LYS A 25 0.43 6.55 15.12
N ASN A 26 -0.59 7.26 15.60
CA ASN A 26 -1.91 7.32 14.98
C ASN A 26 -2.19 8.63 14.22
N ASP A 27 -1.17 9.31 13.69
CA ASP A 27 -1.38 10.49 12.85
C ASP A 27 -1.36 10.15 11.35
N PHE A 28 -2.19 10.86 10.59
CA PHE A 28 -2.40 10.62 9.16
C PHE A 28 -1.12 10.70 8.33
N GLU A 29 -0.29 11.72 8.59
CA GLU A 29 0.93 11.96 7.83
C GLU A 29 1.95 10.85 8.07
N SER A 30 2.18 10.48 9.33
CA SER A 30 3.09 9.39 9.68
C SER A 30 2.61 8.06 9.12
N LEU A 31 1.31 7.78 9.18
CA LEU A 31 0.74 6.55 8.62
C LEU A 31 0.94 6.50 7.09
N SER A 32 0.61 7.59 6.41
CA SER A 32 0.74 7.72 4.95
C SER A 32 2.19 7.52 4.51
N GLN A 33 3.14 8.22 5.13
CA GLN A 33 4.57 8.09 4.82
C GLN A 33 5.09 6.67 5.03
N LYS A 34 4.72 6.04 6.15
CA LYS A 34 5.16 4.67 6.49
C LYS A 34 4.59 3.64 5.51
N LEU A 35 3.32 3.76 5.11
CA LEU A 35 2.71 2.86 4.14
C LEU A 35 3.28 3.03 2.74
N GLN A 36 3.57 4.27 2.33
CA GLN A 36 4.26 4.54 1.07
C GLN A 36 5.67 3.94 1.07
N LEU A 37 6.42 4.12 2.16
CA LEU A 37 7.75 3.54 2.30
C LEU A 37 7.69 2.00 2.24
N HIS A 38 6.75 1.39 2.97
CA HIS A 38 6.53 -0.04 2.91
C HIS A 38 6.25 -0.50 1.47
N GLU A 39 5.37 0.17 0.75
CA GLU A 39 5.04 -0.21 -0.63
C GLU A 39 6.24 -0.11 -1.57
N ASN A 40 7.05 0.94 -1.43
CA ASN A 40 8.27 1.13 -2.23
C ASN A 40 9.35 0.05 -1.94
N ILE A 41 9.51 -0.36 -0.68
CA ILE A 41 10.43 -1.46 -0.36
C ILE A 41 9.93 -2.76 -1.00
N MET A 42 8.63 -3.05 -0.90
CA MET A 42 8.04 -4.24 -1.50
C MET A 42 8.16 -4.25 -3.02
N SER A 43 7.93 -3.13 -3.70
CA SER A 43 8.08 -3.03 -5.15
C SER A 43 9.51 -3.36 -5.58
N ASN A 44 10.51 -2.91 -4.82
CA ASN A 44 11.91 -3.23 -5.07
C ASN A 44 12.25 -4.71 -4.82
N VAL A 45 11.73 -5.29 -3.72
CA VAL A 45 11.93 -6.71 -3.39
C VAL A 45 11.31 -7.63 -4.45
N LEU A 46 10.11 -7.27 -4.91
CA LEU A 46 9.34 -8.05 -5.88
C LEU A 46 9.73 -7.76 -7.34
N GLU A 47 10.53 -6.72 -7.58
CA GLU A 47 10.94 -6.26 -8.91
C GLU A 47 9.71 -5.91 -9.81
N ILE A 48 8.67 -5.29 -9.22
CA ILE A 48 7.43 -4.83 -9.90
C ILE A 48 7.16 -3.35 -9.61
N LEU A 49 6.34 -2.68 -10.42
CA LEU A 49 5.89 -1.31 -10.13
C LEU A 49 4.87 -1.30 -8.98
N THR A 50 4.80 -0.18 -8.26
CA THR A 50 3.70 0.03 -7.31
C THR A 50 2.40 0.24 -8.08
N VAL A 51 1.27 -0.17 -7.51
CA VAL A 51 -0.05 0.03 -8.13
C VAL A 51 -0.32 1.51 -8.39
N LYS A 52 0.16 2.40 -7.51
CA LYS A 52 0.09 3.84 -7.73
C LYS A 52 0.78 4.25 -9.04
N ASN A 53 2.03 3.84 -9.22
CA ASN A 53 2.80 4.25 -10.40
C ASN A 53 2.25 3.65 -11.70
N GLU A 54 1.69 2.44 -11.64
CA GLU A 54 1.17 1.74 -12.81
C GLU A 54 -0.24 2.22 -13.22
N LEU A 55 -1.17 2.36 -12.26
CA LEU A 55 -2.59 2.59 -12.55
C LEU A 55 -3.10 3.99 -12.15
N PHE A 56 -2.46 4.62 -11.17
CA PHE A 56 -2.95 5.85 -10.53
C PHE A 56 -1.85 6.90 -10.31
N PRO A 57 -1.04 7.23 -11.34
CA PRO A 57 0.11 8.12 -11.17
C PRO A 57 -0.29 9.54 -10.76
N ASP A 58 -1.51 9.93 -11.07
CA ASP A 58 -2.12 11.23 -10.75
C ASP A 58 -2.85 11.26 -9.40
N PHE A 59 -2.89 10.15 -8.64
CA PHE A 59 -3.63 10.12 -7.37
C PHE A 59 -2.91 10.86 -6.24
N GLU A 60 -3.61 11.81 -5.65
CA GLU A 60 -3.18 12.53 -4.44
C GLU A 60 -3.51 11.75 -3.17
N GLY A 61 -2.61 10.82 -2.84
CA GLY A 61 -2.71 9.99 -1.64
C GLY A 61 -1.71 8.84 -1.68
N VAL A 62 -1.91 7.86 -0.80
CA VAL A 62 -1.10 6.64 -0.73
C VAL A 62 -1.95 5.46 -1.19
N ILE A 63 -1.35 4.63 -2.03
CA ILE A 63 -1.95 3.36 -2.45
C ILE A 63 -0.97 2.27 -2.07
N LYS A 64 -1.47 1.26 -1.36
CA LYS A 64 -0.73 0.10 -0.91
C LYS A 64 -1.43 -1.17 -1.37
N SER A 65 -0.69 -2.13 -1.90
CA SER A 65 -1.24 -3.45 -2.27
C SER A 65 -1.69 -4.24 -1.04
N LEU A 66 -2.83 -4.95 -1.14
CA LEU A 66 -3.31 -5.88 -0.11
C LEU A 66 -3.22 -7.33 -0.62
N GLY A 67 -2.86 -8.25 0.28
CA GLY A 67 -2.68 -9.67 -0.05
C GLY A 67 -1.34 -9.95 -0.74
N ALA A 68 -1.28 -11.00 -1.56
CA ALA A 68 -0.03 -11.52 -2.14
C ALA A 68 0.50 -10.71 -3.35
N TRP A 69 0.42 -9.37 -3.31
CA TRP A 69 0.98 -8.45 -4.33
C TRP A 69 0.74 -8.91 -5.78
N GLY A 70 -0.53 -9.14 -6.09
CA GLY A 70 -1.05 -9.64 -7.36
C GLY A 70 -2.53 -10.03 -7.23
N GLY A 71 -3.23 -9.41 -6.28
CA GLY A 71 -4.61 -9.74 -5.89
C GLY A 71 -5.56 -8.56 -6.10
N ASP A 72 -6.80 -8.72 -5.60
CA ASP A 72 -7.97 -7.99 -6.08
C ASP A 72 -8.17 -6.58 -5.46
N PHE A 73 -7.48 -6.26 -4.36
CA PHE A 73 -7.72 -5.03 -3.60
C PHE A 73 -6.45 -4.25 -3.27
N VAL A 74 -6.60 -2.93 -3.16
CA VAL A 74 -5.60 -2.01 -2.62
C VAL A 74 -6.16 -1.24 -1.44
N LEU A 75 -5.30 -0.91 -0.49
CA LEU A 75 -5.58 0.07 0.55
C LEU A 75 -5.28 1.47 0.01
N VAL A 76 -6.24 2.37 0.16
CA VAL A 76 -6.12 3.78 -0.23
C VAL A 76 -6.19 4.64 1.02
N ILE A 77 -5.27 5.60 1.13
CA ILE A 77 -5.29 6.64 2.15
C ILE A 77 -5.22 8.00 1.47
N SER A 78 -6.19 8.86 1.78
CA SER A 78 -6.28 10.22 1.25
C SER A 78 -6.96 11.14 2.27
N LYS A 79 -6.68 12.43 2.20
CA LYS A 79 -7.34 13.45 3.03
C LYS A 79 -8.78 13.68 2.58
N GLU A 80 -8.96 13.74 1.27
CA GLU A 80 -10.26 13.89 0.62
C GLU A 80 -10.87 12.53 0.30
N ASN A 81 -12.20 12.49 0.17
CA ASN A 81 -12.90 11.26 -0.22
C ASN A 81 -12.53 10.87 -1.67
N PRO A 82 -11.85 9.72 -1.88
CA PRO A 82 -11.33 9.37 -3.19
C PRO A 82 -12.35 8.62 -4.06
N THR A 83 -13.58 8.41 -3.58
CA THR A 83 -14.57 7.52 -4.20
C THR A 83 -14.83 7.87 -5.66
N LYS A 84 -15.01 9.16 -5.95
CA LYS A 84 -15.29 9.64 -7.30
C LYS A 84 -14.14 9.30 -8.27
N TYR A 85 -12.89 9.56 -7.84
CA TYR A 85 -11.70 9.30 -8.64
C TYR A 85 -11.59 7.82 -9.05
N PHE A 86 -11.78 6.89 -8.11
CA PHE A 86 -11.69 5.46 -8.40
C PHE A 86 -12.86 4.96 -9.27
N LYS A 87 -14.08 5.44 -9.03
CA LYS A 87 -15.23 5.11 -9.89
C LYS A 87 -15.06 5.60 -11.32
N GLU A 88 -14.56 6.83 -11.51
CA GLU A 88 -14.29 7.38 -12.85
C GLU A 88 -13.23 6.59 -13.62
N LYS A 89 -12.35 5.88 -12.92
CA LYS A 89 -11.38 4.94 -13.51
C LYS A 89 -11.90 3.50 -13.65
N GLY A 90 -13.18 3.25 -13.34
CA GLY A 90 -13.83 1.94 -13.50
C GLY A 90 -13.75 1.01 -12.28
N PHE A 91 -13.30 1.49 -11.12
CA PHE A 91 -13.23 0.72 -9.88
C PHE A 91 -14.46 0.99 -9.00
N GLU A 92 -15.48 0.14 -9.13
CA GLU A 92 -16.79 0.33 -8.46
C GLU A 92 -16.81 -0.15 -7.01
N THR A 93 -16.04 -1.19 -6.69
CA THR A 93 -15.99 -1.77 -5.36
C THR A 93 -15.09 -0.95 -4.45
N ILE A 94 -15.71 -0.13 -3.61
CA ILE A 94 -15.02 0.75 -2.66
C ILE A 94 -15.55 0.43 -1.27
N LEU A 95 -14.68 -0.16 -0.44
CA LEU A 95 -14.99 -0.57 0.91
C LEU A 95 -14.33 0.40 1.89
N LYS A 96 -15.11 1.05 2.74
CA LYS A 96 -14.58 1.88 3.82
C LYS A 96 -14.05 0.98 4.93
N TYR A 97 -13.03 1.47 5.64
CA TYR A 97 -12.39 0.69 6.70
C TYR A 97 -13.38 0.18 7.76
N ASN A 98 -14.35 1.01 8.15
CA ASN A 98 -15.37 0.67 9.15
C ASN A 98 -16.40 -0.39 8.66
N GLU A 99 -16.42 -0.74 7.38
CA GLU A 99 -17.28 -1.78 6.82
C GLU A 99 -16.59 -3.15 6.82
N ILE A 100 -15.26 -3.18 6.96
CA ILE A 100 -14.44 -4.41 6.87
C ILE A 100 -13.98 -4.89 8.24
N ILE A 101 -13.89 -3.99 9.23
CA ILE A 101 -13.54 -4.34 10.60
C ILE A 101 -14.78 -4.81 11.38
N LEU A 102 -14.59 -5.80 12.27
CA LEU A 102 -15.60 -6.36 13.18
C LEU A 102 -15.45 -5.83 14.60
#